data_AF-A0A533YDX8-F1
#
_entry.id   AF-A0A533YDX8-F1
#
_cell.length_a   1.000
_cell.length_b   1.000
_cell.length_c   1.000
_cell.angle_alpha   90.00
_cell.angle_beta   90.00
_cell.angle_gamma   90.00
#
_symmetry.space_group_name_H-M   'P 1'
#
loop_
_entity.id
_entity.type
_entity.pdbx_description
1 polymer ?
#
loop_
_entity_poly.entity_id
_entity_poly.type
_entity_poly.pdbx_seq_one_letter_code
_entity_poly.pdbx_strand_id
1 'polypeptide(L)'
;MMATDTKTGTGRAFDATEMAKTWKEGYLKGLEASLEWQEQSEHLVKDAVRQGLAAPRQWLASNRDLLVMHWDQIQGQTNGVPNPFLAFTRQVLQTSQDMAEPMLKTAADACETAFEYYETSIAGPSRKFALEINKKVMDTVIPN
;
A
#
# COMPACT_ATOMS: atom_id res chain seq x y z
N MET A 1 -31.22 55.47 -51.64
CA MET A 1 -30.02 55.30 -50.81
C MET A 1 -30.31 54.15 -49.86
N MET A 2 -29.46 53.13 -49.89
CA MET A 2 -29.72 51.80 -49.33
C MET A 2 -29.92 51.82 -47.82
N ALA A 3 -30.95 51.11 -47.34
CA ALA A 3 -31.02 50.67 -45.97
C ALA A 3 -29.97 49.56 -45.79
N THR A 4 -28.97 49.82 -44.96
CA THR A 4 -27.94 48.84 -44.61
C THR A 4 -28.55 47.80 -43.69
N ASP A 5 -29.06 46.72 -44.25
CA ASP A 5 -29.35 45.48 -43.53
C ASP A 5 -28.03 44.94 -42.99
N THR A 6 -27.69 45.33 -41.77
CA THR A 6 -26.64 44.67 -41.01
C THR A 6 -27.22 43.35 -40.53
N LYS A 7 -27.06 42.30 -41.35
CA LYS A 7 -27.20 40.90 -40.90
C LYS A 7 -26.20 40.68 -39.78
N THR A 8 -26.62 40.94 -38.54
CA THR A 8 -26.01 40.34 -37.36
C THR A 8 -26.22 38.84 -37.51
N GLY A 9 -25.14 38.15 -37.90
CA GLY A 9 -25.09 36.71 -38.00
C GLY A 9 -25.64 36.09 -36.73
N THR A 10 -26.75 35.38 -36.89
CA THR A 10 -27.39 34.57 -35.87
C THR A 10 -26.40 33.56 -35.30
N GLY A 11 -25.98 33.82 -34.06
CA GLY A 11 -25.82 32.87 -32.98
C GLY A 11 -25.22 31.50 -33.31
N ARG A 12 -23.89 31.38 -33.23
CA ARG A 12 -23.35 30.24 -32.49
C ARG A 12 -23.66 30.52 -31.02
N ALA A 13 -24.76 29.98 -30.53
CA ALA A 13 -24.97 29.95 -29.09
C ALA A 13 -23.73 29.29 -28.48
N PHE A 14 -23.04 29.99 -27.59
CA PHE A 14 -22.05 29.38 -26.71
C PHE A 14 -22.80 28.30 -25.94
N ASP A 15 -22.59 27.03 -26.30
CA ASP A 15 -23.33 25.91 -25.71
C ASP A 15 -22.75 25.58 -24.34
N ALA A 16 -23.04 26.46 -23.39
CA ALA A 16 -22.63 26.35 -22.00
C ALA A 16 -23.06 25.01 -21.39
N THR A 17 -24.17 24.44 -21.86
CA THR A 17 -24.70 23.16 -21.39
C THR A 17 -23.81 22.00 -21.81
N GLU A 18 -23.44 21.91 -23.10
CA GLU A 18 -22.54 20.86 -23.59
C GLU A 18 -21.12 20.98 -23.01
N MET A 19 -20.65 22.21 -22.81
CA MET A 19 -19.40 22.44 -22.08
C MET A 19 -19.50 21.96 -20.62
N ALA A 20 -20.57 22.30 -19.91
CA ALA A 20 -20.77 21.86 -18.52
C ALA A 20 -20.81 20.33 -18.40
N LYS A 21 -21.49 19.64 -19.34
CA LYS A 21 -21.49 18.17 -19.40
C LYS A 21 -20.10 17.59 -19.62
N THR A 22 -19.34 18.15 -20.55
CA THR A 22 -17.95 17.75 -20.80
C THR A 22 -17.07 17.92 -19.55
N TRP A 23 -17.23 19.04 -18.83
CA TRP A 23 -16.53 19.28 -17.57
C TRP A 23 -16.93 18.31 -16.46
N LYS A 24 -18.22 18.02 -16.32
CA LYS A 24 -18.74 17.00 -15.39
C LYS A 24 -18.10 15.64 -15.65
N GLU A 25 -18.09 15.19 -16.90
CA GLU A 25 -17.48 13.90 -17.27
C GLU A 25 -15.98 13.87 -16.99
N GLY A 26 -15.27 14.94 -17.37
CA GLY A 26 -13.83 15.07 -17.12
C GLY A 26 -13.50 15.04 -15.63
N TYR A 27 -14.28 15.76 -14.82
CA TYR A 27 -14.13 15.76 -13.37
C TYR A 27 -14.35 14.36 -12.77
N LEU A 28 -15.44 13.68 -13.13
CA LEU A 28 -15.76 12.36 -12.57
C LEU A 28 -14.72 11.31 -12.97
N LYS A 29 -14.26 11.32 -14.23
CA LYS A 29 -13.17 10.46 -14.69
C LYS A 29 -11.85 10.75 -13.96
N GLY A 30 -11.54 12.03 -13.75
CA GLY A 30 -10.36 12.44 -12.99
C GLY A 30 -10.42 12.01 -11.53
N LEU A 31 -11.59 12.09 -10.91
CA LEU A 31 -11.82 11.61 -9.54
C LEU A 31 -11.62 10.10 -9.46
N GLU A 32 -12.21 9.32 -10.37
CA GLU A 32 -12.03 7.85 -10.41
C GLU A 32 -10.55 7.49 -10.53
N ALA A 33 -9.84 8.06 -11.51
CA ALA A 33 -8.41 7.83 -11.70
C ALA A 33 -7.58 8.22 -10.46
N SER A 34 -7.94 9.33 -9.79
CA SER A 34 -7.24 9.75 -8.57
C SER A 34 -7.46 8.79 -7.40
N LEU A 35 -8.66 8.20 -7.27
CA LEU A 35 -8.96 7.24 -6.21
C LEU A 35 -8.27 5.90 -6.46
N GLU A 36 -8.22 5.46 -7.72
CA GLU A 36 -7.45 4.28 -8.13
C GLU A 36 -5.95 4.48 -7.86
N TRP A 37 -5.41 5.67 -8.17
CA TRP A 37 -4.03 6.01 -7.87
C TRP A 37 -3.73 5.99 -6.36
N GLN A 38 -4.65 6.47 -5.53
CA GLN A 38 -4.53 6.40 -4.08
C GLN A 38 -4.47 4.94 -3.61
N GLU A 39 -5.35 4.08 -4.10
CA GLU A 39 -5.36 2.64 -3.77
C GLU A 39 -4.05 1.97 -4.16
N GLN A 40 -3.55 2.20 -5.37
CA GLN A 40 -2.27 1.66 -5.82
C GLN A 40 -1.09 2.14 -4.96
N SER A 41 -1.08 3.42 -4.61
CA SER A 41 -0.04 3.99 -3.74
C SER A 41 -0.07 3.37 -2.34
N GLU A 42 -1.27 3.18 -1.77
CA GLU A 42 -1.43 2.49 -0.49
C GLU A 42 -0.92 1.05 -0.54
N HIS A 43 -1.21 0.32 -1.62
CA HIS A 43 -0.68 -1.04 -1.82
C HIS A 43 0.85 -1.07 -1.81
N LEU A 44 1.50 -0.16 -2.54
CA LEU A 44 2.96 -0.07 -2.57
C LEU A 44 3.55 0.20 -1.18
N VAL A 45 2.94 1.08 -0.39
CA VAL A 45 3.38 1.37 0.98
C VAL A 45 3.21 0.14 1.88
N LYS A 46 2.05 -0.53 1.81
CA LYS A 46 1.79 -1.76 2.59
C LYS A 46 2.83 -2.84 2.24
N ASP A 47 3.15 -3.02 0.97
CA ASP A 47 4.16 -3.99 0.53
C ASP A 47 5.58 -3.63 0.99
N ALA A 48 5.94 -2.35 0.99
CA ALA A 48 7.22 -1.91 1.54
C ALA A 48 7.33 -2.22 3.05
N VAL A 49 6.24 -2.02 3.81
CA VAL A 49 6.20 -2.37 5.23
C VAL A 49 6.31 -3.89 5.44
N ARG A 50 5.59 -4.69 4.64
CA ARG A 50 5.70 -6.16 4.66
C ARG A 50 7.13 -6.63 4.44
N GLN A 51 7.80 -6.07 3.44
CA GLN A 51 9.20 -6.38 3.16
C GLN A 51 10.11 -5.97 4.33
N GLY A 52 9.87 -4.79 4.91
CA GLY A 52 10.59 -4.30 6.09
C GLY A 52 10.45 -5.21 7.32
N LEU A 53 9.28 -5.84 7.52
CA LEU A 53 9.05 -6.80 8.60
C LEU A 53 9.60 -8.20 8.28
N ALA A 54 9.60 -8.60 7.00
CA ALA A 54 10.12 -9.89 6.56
C ALA A 54 11.65 -9.96 6.61
N ALA A 55 12.36 -8.86 6.32
CA ALA A 55 13.82 -8.84 6.24
C ALA A 55 14.52 -9.22 7.57
N PRO A 56 14.15 -8.69 8.75
CA PRO A 56 14.72 -9.14 10.03
C PRO A 56 14.50 -10.62 10.30
N ARG A 57 13.33 -11.15 9.92
CA ARG A 57 12.99 -12.56 10.11
C ARG A 57 13.82 -13.48 9.20
N GLN A 58 13.98 -13.10 7.92
CA GLN A 58 14.86 -13.81 6.99
C GLN A 58 16.33 -13.74 7.40
N TRP A 59 16.76 -12.58 7.94
CA TRP A 59 18.11 -12.42 8.47
C TRP A 59 18.35 -13.31 9.68
N LEU A 60 17.41 -13.38 10.64
CA LEU A 60 17.52 -14.27 11.80
C LEU A 60 17.57 -15.74 11.38
N ALA A 61 16.72 -16.16 10.44
CA ALA A 61 16.72 -17.52 9.91
C ALA A 61 18.07 -17.86 9.24
N SER A 62 18.58 -16.97 8.38
CA SER A 62 19.87 -17.15 7.72
C SER A 62 21.04 -17.21 8.72
N ASN A 63 21.02 -16.37 9.75
CA ASN A 63 22.05 -16.38 10.78
C ASN A 63 22.01 -17.67 11.60
N ARG A 64 20.82 -18.19 11.92
CA ARG A 64 20.68 -19.49 12.60
C ARG A 64 21.38 -20.60 11.81
N ASP A 65 21.08 -20.71 10.53
CA ASP A 65 21.63 -21.78 9.69
C ASP A 65 23.15 -21.68 9.53
N LEU A 66 23.67 -20.47 9.30
CA LEU A 66 25.10 -20.21 9.22
C LEU A 66 25.82 -20.50 10.54
N LEU A 67 25.23 -20.06 11.67
CA LEU A 67 25.80 -20.28 12.99
C LEU A 67 25.84 -21.78 13.33
N VAL A 68 24.79 -22.54 13.03
CA VAL A 68 24.76 -24.00 13.23
C VAL A 68 25.86 -24.68 12.41
N MET A 69 25.97 -24.35 11.12
CA MET A 69 26.99 -24.92 10.23
C MET A 69 28.42 -24.66 10.73
N HIS A 70 28.74 -23.41 11.08
CA HIS A 70 30.06 -23.06 11.59
C HIS A 70 30.35 -23.70 12.95
N TRP A 71 29.33 -23.85 13.81
CA TRP A 71 29.50 -24.51 15.10
C TRP A 71 29.85 -25.98 14.95
N ASP A 72 29.14 -26.69 14.07
CA ASP A 72 29.37 -28.11 13.83
C ASP A 72 30.76 -28.34 13.24
N GLN A 73 31.22 -27.42 12.38
CA GLN A 73 32.58 -27.43 11.84
C GLN A 73 33.65 -27.23 12.93
N ILE A 74 33.47 -26.24 13.82
CA ILE A 74 34.40 -25.97 14.92
C ILE A 74 34.42 -27.14 15.91
N GLN A 75 33.26 -27.69 16.26
CA GLN A 75 33.15 -28.84 17.16
C GLN A 75 33.83 -30.09 16.55
N GLY A 76 33.67 -30.32 15.24
CA GLY A 76 34.38 -31.40 14.53
C GLY A 76 35.91 -31.28 14.55
N GLN A 77 36.44 -30.04 14.63
CA GLN A 77 37.89 -29.79 14.74
C GLN A 77 38.45 -29.96 16.15
N THR A 78 37.60 -30.05 17.19
CA THR A 78 38.04 -30.11 18.60
C THR A 78 38.39 -31.52 19.12
N ASN A 79 38.65 -32.50 18.25
CA ASN A 79 39.02 -33.89 18.64
C ASN A 79 38.11 -34.52 19.72
N GLY A 80 36.84 -34.11 19.79
CA GLY A 80 35.87 -34.64 20.75
C GLY A 80 35.93 -34.05 22.16
N VAL A 81 36.76 -33.04 22.43
CA VAL A 81 36.75 -32.33 23.73
C VAL A 81 35.65 -31.27 23.72
N PRO A 82 34.60 -31.39 24.56
CA PRO A 82 33.52 -30.41 24.60
C PRO A 82 34.05 -29.04 25.05
N ASN A 83 33.87 -28.00 24.23
CA ASN A 83 34.22 -26.63 24.61
C ASN A 83 33.00 -25.96 25.29
N PRO A 84 33.07 -25.68 26.62
CA PRO A 84 31.94 -25.12 27.36
C PRO A 84 31.63 -23.66 26.97
N PHE A 85 32.60 -22.89 26.49
CA PHE A 85 32.36 -21.54 25.96
C PHE A 85 31.56 -21.61 24.66
N LEU A 86 31.84 -22.62 23.82
CA LEU A 86 31.04 -22.88 22.64
C LEU A 86 29.62 -23.37 23.00
N ALA A 87 29.46 -24.19 24.03
CA ALA A 87 28.12 -24.59 24.48
C ALA A 87 27.30 -23.38 24.99
N PHE A 88 27.91 -22.53 25.81
CA PHE A 88 27.29 -21.32 26.34
C PHE A 88 26.86 -20.35 25.23
N THR A 89 27.76 -20.06 24.28
CA THR A 89 27.47 -19.10 23.21
C THR A 89 26.36 -19.61 22.28
N ARG A 90 26.35 -20.91 21.98
CA ARG A 90 25.25 -21.58 21.25
C ARG A 90 23.92 -21.39 21.99
N GLN A 91 23.89 -21.63 23.30
CA GLN A 91 22.67 -21.48 24.10
C GLN A 91 22.16 -20.04 24.13
N VAL A 92 23.04 -19.05 24.28
CA VAL A 92 22.67 -17.61 24.27
C VAL A 92 22.07 -17.21 22.92
N LEU A 93 22.69 -17.62 21.81
CA LEU A 93 22.21 -17.31 20.47
C LEU A 93 20.86 -17.98 20.18
N GLN A 94 20.71 -19.27 20.51
CA GLN A 94 19.45 -20.00 20.36
C GLN A 94 18.33 -19.35 21.18
N THR A 95 18.60 -19.03 22.45
CA THR A 95 17.62 -18.36 23.33
C THR A 95 17.21 -17.00 22.76
N SER A 96 18.17 -16.21 22.27
CA SER A 96 17.89 -14.90 21.67
C SER A 96 17.01 -15.02 20.42
N GLN A 97 17.27 -16.03 19.58
CA GLN A 97 16.47 -16.31 18.38
C GLN A 97 15.06 -16.82 18.74
N ASP A 98 14.96 -17.75 19.69
CA ASP A 98 13.68 -18.32 20.15
C ASP A 98 12.78 -17.25 20.79
N MET A 99 13.37 -16.20 21.38
CA MET A 99 12.63 -15.04 21.87
C MET A 99 12.27 -14.05 20.75
N ALA A 100 13.16 -13.82 19.78
CA ALA A 100 12.95 -12.83 18.72
C ALA A 100 11.95 -13.27 17.64
N GLU A 101 11.98 -14.54 17.22
CA GLU A 101 11.10 -15.09 16.19
C GLU A 101 9.59 -14.88 16.50
N PRO A 102 9.06 -15.24 17.68
CA PRO A 102 7.65 -15.03 17.99
C PRO A 102 7.27 -13.55 18.08
N MET A 103 8.19 -12.69 18.52
CA MET A 103 7.95 -11.24 18.56
C MET A 103 7.80 -10.66 17.15
N LEU A 104 8.71 -11.02 16.24
CA LEU A 104 8.65 -10.58 14.84
C LEU A 104 7.43 -11.12 14.12
N LYS A 105 7.07 -12.39 14.38
CA LYS A 105 5.83 -12.97 13.86
C LYS A 105 4.60 -12.21 14.35
N THR A 106 4.52 -11.95 15.66
CA THR A 106 3.40 -11.19 16.24
C THR A 106 3.29 -9.79 15.64
N ALA A 107 4.42 -9.11 15.44
CA ALA A 107 4.45 -7.79 14.80
C ALA A 107 3.94 -7.85 13.35
N ALA A 108 4.35 -8.86 12.58
CA ALA A 108 3.86 -9.06 11.22
C ALA A 108 2.35 -9.35 11.17
N ASP A 109 1.88 -10.27 12.00
CA ASP A 109 0.46 -10.65 12.07
C ASP A 109 -0.43 -9.47 12.49
N ALA A 110 0.03 -8.68 13.47
CA ALA A 110 -0.65 -7.45 13.89
C ALA A 110 -0.68 -6.38 12.77
N CYS A 111 0.41 -6.25 12.01
CA CYS A 111 0.47 -5.33 10.87
C CYS A 111 -0.51 -5.73 9.76
N GLU A 112 -0.57 -7.02 9.39
CA GLU A 112 -1.54 -7.51 8.39
C GLU A 112 -2.97 -7.26 8.85
N THR A 113 -3.28 -7.59 10.09
CA THR A 113 -4.61 -7.35 10.67
C THR A 113 -4.98 -5.86 10.60
N ALA A 114 -4.04 -4.96 10.91
CA ALA A 114 -4.26 -3.52 10.82
C ALA A 114 -4.48 -3.05 9.37
N PHE A 115 -3.73 -3.59 8.40
CA PHE A 115 -3.91 -3.28 6.99
C PHE A 115 -5.25 -3.75 6.44
N GLU A 116 -5.68 -4.96 6.80
CA GLU A 116 -6.98 -5.50 6.43
C GLU A 116 -8.12 -4.67 7.04
N TYR A 117 -8.01 -4.33 8.32
CA TYR A 117 -9.00 -3.48 9.00
C TYR A 117 -9.09 -2.10 8.34
N TYR A 118 -7.95 -1.43 8.10
CA TYR A 118 -7.91 -0.14 7.43
C TYR A 118 -8.58 -0.20 6.06
N GLU A 119 -8.25 -1.21 5.25
CA GLU A 119 -8.80 -1.36 3.91
C GLU A 119 -10.32 -1.57 3.92
N THR A 120 -10.78 -2.53 4.72
CA THR A 120 -12.17 -2.98 4.74
C THR A 120 -13.10 -1.98 5.42
N SER A 121 -12.63 -1.33 6.49
CA SER A 121 -13.47 -0.51 7.35
C SER A 121 -13.37 0.98 7.05
N ILE A 122 -12.27 1.44 6.44
CA ILE A 122 -11.99 2.86 6.27
C ILE A 122 -11.76 3.21 4.80
N ALA A 123 -10.67 2.73 4.21
CA ALA A 123 -10.18 3.22 2.92
C ALA A 123 -11.11 2.86 1.76
N GLY A 124 -11.48 1.59 1.62
CA GLY A 124 -12.40 1.11 0.60
C GLY A 124 -13.77 1.82 0.65
N PRO A 125 -14.46 1.82 1.81
CA PRO A 125 -15.71 2.57 1.96
C PRO A 125 -15.57 4.06 1.66
N SER A 126 -14.49 4.71 2.11
CA SER A 126 -14.28 6.14 1.89
C SER A 126 -14.11 6.48 0.41
N ARG A 127 -13.31 5.69 -0.34
CA ARG A 127 -13.16 5.85 -1.79
C ARG A 127 -14.50 5.74 -2.50
N LYS A 128 -15.29 4.71 -2.15
CA LYS A 128 -16.63 4.50 -2.71
C LYS A 128 -17.57 5.68 -2.41
N PHE A 129 -17.66 6.11 -1.15
CA PHE A 129 -18.51 7.23 -0.76
C PHE A 129 -18.10 8.54 -1.44
N ALA A 130 -16.79 8.81 -1.55
CA ALA A 130 -16.30 9.99 -2.24
C ALA A 130 -16.77 10.02 -3.70
N LEU A 131 -16.71 8.89 -4.40
CA LEU A 131 -17.18 8.79 -5.77
C LEU A 131 -18.70 8.95 -5.88
N GLU A 132 -19.46 8.25 -5.04
CA GLU A 132 -20.93 8.27 -5.08
C GLU A 132 -21.52 9.65 -4.78
N ILE A 133 -21.00 10.34 -3.75
CA ILE A 133 -21.45 11.69 -3.40
C ILE A 133 -21.15 12.66 -4.54
N ASN A 134 -19.95 12.61 -5.11
CA ASN A 134 -19.57 13.50 -6.19
C ASN A 134 -20.38 13.25 -7.47
N LYS A 135 -20.65 11.99 -7.82
CA LYS A 135 -21.58 11.64 -8.91
C LYS A 135 -22.95 12.26 -8.67
N LYS A 136 -23.54 12.03 -7.50
CA LYS A 136 -24.86 12.56 -7.15
C LYS A 136 -24.94 14.09 -7.18
N VAL A 137 -23.92 14.78 -6.65
CA VAL A 137 -23.84 16.24 -6.68
C VAL A 137 -23.74 16.73 -8.12
N MET A 138 -22.86 16.15 -8.93
CA MET A 138 -22.71 16.56 -10.33
C MET A 138 -23.95 16.28 -11.17
N ASP A 139 -24.64 15.16 -10.94
CA ASP A 139 -25.92 14.86 -11.58
C ASP A 139 -27.03 15.84 -11.19
N THR A 140 -26.97 16.39 -9.98
CA THR A 140 -27.93 17.40 -9.49
C THR A 140 -27.65 18.78 -10.10
N VAL A 141 -26.38 19.18 -10.19
CA VAL A 141 -25.98 20.51 -10.68
C VAL A 141 -25.98 20.60 -12.20
N ILE A 142 -25.59 19.52 -12.89
CA ILE A 142 -25.51 19.42 -14.34
C ILE A 142 -26.29 18.17 -14.77
N PRO A 143 -27.62 18.28 -14.96
CA PRO A 143 -28.46 17.20 -15.44
C PRO A 143 -28.09 16.83 -16.88
N ASN A 144 -28.44 15.60 -17.27
CA ASN A 144 -28.29 15.14 -18.64
C ASN A 144 -29.29 15.82 -19.59
#